data_AF-A0AAV9JT11-F1
#
_entry.id   AF-A0AAV9JT11-F1
#
_cell.length_a   1.000
_cell.length_b   1.000
_cell.length_c   1.000
_cell.angle_alpha   90.00
_cell.angle_beta   90.00
_cell.angle_gamma   90.00
#
_symmetry.space_group_name_H-M   'P 1'
#
loop_
_entity.id
_entity.type
_entity.pdbx_description
1 polymer ?
#
loop_
_entity_poly.entity_id
_entity_poly.type
_entity_poly.pdbx_seq_one_letter_code
_entity_poly.pdbx_strand_id
1 'polypeptide(L)'
;MSPPAIAETPGPTAIWLDCDTGHDDAFAILLAARNPDVRLLGISTVYGNASLDHTTYNTRAILEAIARTDVPVYAGSSRPFSREPCYAPGIHGQSGLDGTACLPEPTVPAKDDACAVEAMYRALSAQPEGKAWLVATGALTNIAKLFMQSPGLADHIAGLSIMGGAVGDKFTSAPMGKLKGEGERFGNHTPYAEFNIYCDPEAAEALFANPRLAKKTTLIPLDLTHQFLATNEVQIGLLGFAGKMRGMPTMESVSITRRLFFEIVTFFARTYSDVFGLTAGPPTHDPLAVAVVFRPELFHFNAQGVGAGSSDGQKAQRRERFEVQVVTDGEHGTANSESTSQCGRTLVKLLPPGSEGITIPRGLEAKDLWGMIEACLSHTERAITKAASESSRSDAARDSTSAVNLTQKQLEQEGEGGGGMSDLARFARDMSSSRQSPPSPPSPSNHGGASKRKRGGSGGSAGQPYRDMASLVHGPNTTLSEFEMEAGTFPDIKGQEADNGGAFLSTNKEESLGQSPVEPTKRKKGHQLDADPNDMGSGGAKRNG
;
A
#
# COMPACT_ATOMS: atom_id res chain seq x y z
N MET A 1 -0.55 16.36 49.17
CA MET A 1 -0.90 16.40 47.73
C MET A 1 -0.49 15.08 47.14
N SER A 2 -1.39 14.37 46.46
CA SER A 2 -0.99 13.21 45.64
C SER A 2 -0.06 13.71 44.52
N PRO A 3 0.98 12.96 44.11
CA PRO A 3 1.76 13.33 42.94
C PRO A 3 0.83 13.41 41.72
N PRO A 4 1.06 14.34 40.79
CA PRO A 4 0.29 14.38 39.55
C PRO A 4 0.43 13.04 38.84
N ALA A 5 -0.69 12.50 38.34
CA ALA A 5 -0.66 11.28 37.55
C ALA A 5 0.29 11.50 36.37
N ILE A 6 1.33 10.66 36.27
CA ILE A 6 2.18 10.62 35.09
C ILE A 6 1.25 10.27 33.94
N ALA A 7 1.11 11.16 32.97
CA ALA A 7 0.33 10.88 31.77
C ALA A 7 0.98 9.67 31.09
N GLU A 8 0.31 8.52 31.13
CA GLU A 8 0.78 7.32 30.45
C GLU A 8 0.97 7.66 28.98
N THR A 9 2.18 7.44 28.45
CA THR A 9 2.42 7.50 27.01
C THR A 9 1.46 6.53 26.34
N PRO A 10 0.58 6.98 25.42
CA PRO A 10 -0.39 6.10 24.79
C PRO A 10 0.32 4.89 24.17
N GLY A 11 -0.18 3.69 24.48
CA GLY A 11 0.32 2.47 23.85
C GLY A 11 0.01 2.45 22.35
N PRO A 12 0.64 1.52 21.58
CA PRO A 12 0.46 1.44 20.13
C PRO A 12 -1.00 1.37 19.71
N THR A 13 -1.34 2.11 18.66
CA THR A 13 -2.71 2.19 18.12
C THR A 13 -3.11 0.83 17.57
N ALA A 14 -4.22 0.28 18.06
CA ALA A 14 -4.71 -1.02 17.62
C ALA A 14 -5.44 -0.86 16.29
N ILE A 15 -4.99 -1.56 15.24
CA ILE A 15 -5.54 -1.47 13.89
C ILE A 15 -5.96 -2.85 13.40
N TRP A 16 -7.15 -2.96 12.81
CA TRP A 16 -7.46 -4.00 11.82
C TRP A 16 -7.39 -3.38 10.42
N LEU A 17 -6.77 -4.07 9.46
CA LEU A 17 -6.67 -3.64 8.07
C LEU A 17 -7.55 -4.54 7.17
N ASP A 18 -8.32 -3.94 6.27
CA ASP A 18 -9.10 -4.62 5.23
C ASP A 18 -8.61 -4.12 3.86
N CYS A 19 -8.04 -4.99 3.04
CA CYS A 19 -7.30 -4.61 1.83
C CYS A 19 -7.48 -5.59 0.66
N ASP A 20 -7.26 -5.14 -0.55
CA ASP A 20 -7.30 -5.92 -1.80
C ASP A 20 -5.90 -5.98 -2.44
N THR A 21 -4.91 -6.38 -1.63
CA THR A 21 -3.46 -6.10 -1.81
C THR A 21 -2.97 -5.95 -3.25
N GLY A 22 -2.93 -4.67 -3.66
CA GLY A 22 -2.21 -4.13 -4.78
C GLY A 22 -0.86 -3.50 -4.41
N HIS A 23 -0.43 -2.55 -5.25
CA HIS A 23 0.91 -1.96 -5.23
C HIS A 23 1.19 -1.09 -4.01
N ASP A 24 0.21 -0.30 -3.59
CA ASP A 24 0.28 0.64 -2.48
C ASP A 24 -0.28 0.07 -1.16
N ASP A 25 -1.23 -0.86 -1.21
CA ASP A 25 -1.56 -1.74 -0.09
C ASP A 25 -0.31 -2.41 0.49
N ALA A 26 0.65 -2.82 -0.34
CA ALA A 26 1.91 -3.39 0.13
C ALA A 26 2.66 -2.43 1.07
N PHE A 27 2.62 -1.11 0.79
CA PHE A 27 3.17 -0.08 1.65
C PHE A 27 2.29 0.18 2.89
N ALA A 28 0.97 0.02 2.79
CA ALA A 28 0.05 0.11 3.92
C ALA A 28 0.27 -1.04 4.91
N ILE A 29 0.44 -2.28 4.43
CA ILE A 29 0.81 -3.46 5.20
C ILE A 29 2.19 -3.27 5.84
N LEU A 30 3.18 -2.78 5.08
CA LEU A 30 4.50 -2.45 5.64
C LEU A 30 4.39 -1.45 6.79
N LEU A 31 3.64 -0.36 6.63
CA LEU A 31 3.48 0.65 7.67
C LEU A 31 2.75 0.07 8.89
N ALA A 32 1.62 -0.62 8.70
CA ALA A 32 0.84 -1.20 9.78
C ALA A 32 1.58 -2.32 10.54
N ALA A 33 2.41 -3.11 9.84
CA ALA A 33 3.09 -4.26 10.41
C ALA A 33 4.55 -4.00 10.85
N ARG A 34 5.14 -2.84 10.54
CA ARG A 34 6.53 -2.52 10.94
C ARG A 34 6.74 -1.19 11.66
N ASN A 35 5.71 -0.34 11.76
CA ASN A 35 5.74 0.82 12.62
C ASN A 35 5.51 0.42 14.11
N PRO A 36 6.38 0.83 15.05
CA PRO A 36 6.23 0.49 16.48
C PRO A 36 5.02 1.14 17.15
N ASP A 37 4.48 2.22 16.59
CA ASP A 37 3.32 2.94 17.12
C ASP A 37 1.99 2.28 16.71
N VAL A 38 2.04 1.18 15.96
CA VAL A 38 0.89 0.39 15.51
C VAL A 38 0.94 -1.04 16.08
N ARG A 39 -0.21 -1.50 16.58
CA ARG A 39 -0.47 -2.92 16.86
C ARG A 39 -1.51 -3.44 15.87
N LEU A 40 -1.04 -4.00 14.77
CA LEU A 40 -1.88 -4.70 13.80
C LEU A 40 -2.47 -5.97 14.42
N LEU A 41 -3.80 -6.02 14.51
CA LEU A 41 -4.58 -7.09 15.13
C LEU A 41 -4.79 -8.29 14.18
N GLY A 42 -4.83 -8.00 12.89
CA GLY A 42 -5.13 -8.94 11.81
C GLY A 42 -5.40 -8.19 10.51
N ILE A 43 -5.48 -8.94 9.42
CA ILE A 43 -5.85 -8.43 8.09
C ILE A 43 -7.02 -9.25 7.56
N SER A 44 -8.01 -8.59 6.98
CA SER A 44 -9.01 -9.22 6.10
C SER A 44 -8.76 -8.80 4.66
N THR A 45 -9.11 -9.67 3.72
CA THR A 45 -8.93 -9.40 2.29
C THR A 45 -10.24 -9.34 1.53
N VAL A 46 -10.25 -8.55 0.45
CA VAL A 46 -11.40 -8.36 -0.43
C VAL A 46 -10.96 -8.44 -1.90
N TYR A 47 -11.91 -8.67 -2.80
CA TYR A 47 -11.71 -8.45 -4.24
C TYR A 47 -11.54 -6.96 -4.53
N GLY A 48 -10.89 -6.63 -5.63
CA GLY A 48 -10.70 -5.25 -6.08
C GLY A 48 -9.59 -5.19 -7.11
N ASN A 49 -8.37 -4.79 -6.75
CA ASN A 49 -7.22 -4.73 -7.65
C ASN A 49 -7.02 -6.04 -8.45
N ALA A 50 -7.27 -7.19 -7.80
CA ALA A 50 -7.39 -8.51 -8.43
C ALA A 50 -8.51 -9.35 -7.78
N SER A 51 -8.63 -10.63 -8.17
CA SER A 51 -9.54 -11.59 -7.52
C SER A 51 -9.16 -11.81 -6.05
N LEU A 52 -10.11 -12.22 -5.20
CA LEU A 52 -9.86 -12.48 -3.78
C LEU A 52 -8.71 -13.47 -3.53
N ASP A 53 -8.55 -14.49 -4.39
CA ASP A 53 -7.46 -15.45 -4.26
C ASP A 53 -6.09 -14.79 -4.47
N HIS A 54 -5.99 -13.91 -5.46
CA HIS A 54 -4.78 -13.11 -5.73
C HIS A 54 -4.51 -12.10 -4.61
N THR A 55 -5.52 -11.32 -4.19
CA THR A 55 -5.32 -10.31 -3.12
C THR A 55 -4.92 -10.99 -1.81
N THR A 56 -5.55 -12.12 -1.46
CA THR A 56 -5.19 -12.94 -0.29
C THR A 56 -3.78 -13.54 -0.39
N TYR A 57 -3.37 -14.01 -1.57
CA TYR A 57 -2.00 -14.46 -1.81
C TYR A 57 -1.00 -13.31 -1.62
N ASN A 58 -1.24 -12.17 -2.26
CA ASN A 58 -0.38 -10.99 -2.22
C ASN A 58 -0.22 -10.46 -0.78
N THR A 59 -1.30 -10.36 0.00
CA THR A 59 -1.25 -9.97 1.42
C THR A 59 -0.29 -10.86 2.21
N ARG A 60 -0.43 -12.18 2.06
CA ARG A 60 0.41 -13.16 2.76
C ARG A 60 1.87 -13.09 2.27
N ALA A 61 2.09 -12.91 0.98
CA ALA A 61 3.41 -12.83 0.37
C ALA A 61 4.17 -11.55 0.76
N ILE A 62 3.46 -10.42 0.91
CA ILE A 62 4.03 -9.20 1.51
C ILE A 62 4.39 -9.43 2.98
N LEU A 63 3.51 -10.05 3.79
CA LEU A 63 3.82 -10.39 5.19
C LEU A 63 5.04 -11.31 5.33
N GLU A 64 5.20 -12.27 4.41
CA GLU A 64 6.41 -13.10 4.29
C GLU A 64 7.64 -12.25 3.95
N ALA A 65 7.58 -11.42 2.89
CA ALA A 65 8.66 -10.55 2.45
C ALA A 65 9.14 -9.53 3.49
N ILE A 66 8.24 -9.13 4.40
CA ILE A 66 8.54 -8.24 5.53
C ILE A 66 8.71 -9.00 6.86
N ALA A 67 8.75 -10.33 6.87
CA ALA A 67 8.90 -11.18 8.05
C ALA A 67 7.93 -10.85 9.22
N ARG A 68 6.63 -10.78 8.90
CA ARG A 68 5.49 -10.58 9.80
C ARG A 68 4.39 -11.65 9.61
N THR A 69 4.80 -12.89 9.36
CA THR A 69 3.90 -14.05 9.20
C THR A 69 3.14 -14.44 10.47
N ASP A 70 3.38 -13.74 11.59
CA ASP A 70 2.61 -13.81 12.83
C ASP A 70 1.25 -13.06 12.74
N VAL A 71 1.08 -12.17 11.77
CA VAL A 71 -0.18 -11.46 11.54
C VAL A 71 -1.20 -12.39 10.86
N PRO A 72 -2.40 -12.62 11.45
CA PRO A 72 -3.39 -13.49 10.84
C PRO A 72 -4.09 -12.78 9.66
N VAL A 73 -4.23 -13.50 8.54
CA VAL A 73 -4.93 -13.05 7.33
C VAL A 73 -6.20 -13.88 7.12
N TYR A 74 -7.33 -13.25 6.87
CA TYR A 74 -8.62 -13.92 6.63
C TYR A 74 -9.19 -13.52 5.25
N ALA A 75 -9.49 -14.51 4.42
CA ALA A 75 -10.18 -14.27 3.14
C ALA A 75 -11.63 -13.80 3.39
N GLY A 76 -12.00 -12.67 2.79
CA GLY A 76 -13.31 -12.05 2.93
C GLY A 76 -14.21 -12.21 1.72
N SER A 77 -14.71 -11.08 1.20
CA SER A 77 -15.67 -11.06 0.09
C SER A 77 -14.99 -11.19 -1.26
N SER A 78 -15.49 -12.07 -2.12
CA SER A 78 -14.99 -12.28 -3.49
C SER A 78 -15.75 -11.51 -4.57
N ARG A 79 -16.80 -10.78 -4.21
CA ARG A 79 -17.67 -10.01 -5.11
C ARG A 79 -18.47 -8.93 -4.37
N PRO A 80 -19.02 -7.92 -5.09
CA PRO A 80 -19.83 -6.85 -4.52
C PRO A 80 -21.15 -7.37 -3.91
N PHE A 81 -21.92 -6.49 -3.27
CA PHE A 81 -23.30 -6.78 -2.89
C PHE A 81 -24.24 -7.03 -4.09
N SER A 82 -24.25 -6.12 -5.06
CA SER A 82 -25.32 -6.02 -6.07
C SER A 82 -24.82 -5.91 -7.51
N ARG A 83 -23.50 -5.88 -7.71
CA ARG A 83 -22.83 -5.59 -8.99
C ARG A 83 -21.95 -6.75 -9.44
N GLU A 84 -21.53 -6.72 -10.70
CA GLU A 84 -20.45 -7.58 -11.18
C GLU A 84 -19.10 -7.12 -10.60
N PRO A 85 -18.16 -8.03 -10.28
CA PRO A 85 -16.84 -7.66 -9.79
C PRO A 85 -16.06 -6.81 -10.80
N CYS A 86 -15.49 -5.70 -10.34
CA CYS A 86 -14.52 -4.93 -11.11
C CYS A 86 -13.10 -5.29 -10.67
N TYR A 87 -12.16 -5.26 -11.62
CA TYR A 87 -10.74 -5.52 -11.39
C TYR A 87 -9.85 -4.46 -12.07
N ALA A 88 -8.61 -4.29 -11.61
CA ALA A 88 -7.69 -3.26 -12.11
C ALA A 88 -6.41 -3.79 -12.83
N PRO A 89 -6.49 -4.80 -13.73
CA PRO A 89 -5.29 -5.39 -14.33
C PRO A 89 -4.48 -4.44 -15.23
N GLY A 90 -5.10 -3.37 -15.74
CA GLY A 90 -4.39 -2.32 -16.49
C GLY A 90 -3.50 -1.42 -15.62
N ILE A 91 -3.68 -1.45 -14.30
CA ILE A 91 -2.90 -0.66 -13.33
C ILE A 91 -1.99 -1.57 -12.48
N HIS A 92 -2.54 -2.69 -12.01
CA HIS A 92 -1.92 -3.62 -11.06
C HIS A 92 -1.35 -4.90 -11.70
N GLY A 93 -1.60 -5.10 -13.00
CA GLY A 93 -1.26 -6.35 -13.68
C GLY A 93 -2.20 -7.52 -13.31
N GLN A 94 -1.98 -8.69 -13.89
CA GLN A 94 -2.93 -9.80 -13.77
C GLN A 94 -2.94 -10.45 -12.38
N SER A 95 -1.80 -10.44 -11.66
CA SER A 95 -1.75 -10.94 -10.28
C SER A 95 -2.21 -9.92 -9.24
N GLY A 96 -2.47 -8.68 -9.62
CA GLY A 96 -2.65 -7.55 -8.69
C GLY A 96 -1.36 -6.94 -8.15
N LEU A 97 -0.20 -7.59 -8.34
CA LEU A 97 1.09 -7.13 -7.86
C LEU A 97 2.23 -7.52 -8.85
N ASP A 98 1.99 -7.30 -10.14
CA ASP A 98 2.96 -7.60 -11.21
C ASP A 98 4.22 -6.70 -11.11
N GLY A 99 5.24 -7.02 -11.91
CA GLY A 99 6.43 -6.16 -12.09
C GLY A 99 7.62 -6.47 -11.17
N THR A 100 7.50 -7.43 -10.25
CA THR A 100 8.60 -7.90 -9.40
C THR A 100 8.79 -9.42 -9.50
N ALA A 101 10.03 -9.87 -9.33
CA ALA A 101 10.37 -11.28 -9.09
C ALA A 101 10.86 -11.51 -7.64
N CYS A 102 10.76 -10.49 -6.78
CA CYS A 102 11.25 -10.51 -5.39
C CYS A 102 10.15 -10.87 -4.37
N LEU A 103 8.92 -11.15 -4.84
CA LEU A 103 7.80 -11.56 -4.00
C LEU A 103 7.95 -13.05 -3.63
N PRO A 104 8.10 -13.41 -2.34
CA PRO A 104 8.29 -14.79 -1.91
C PRO A 104 6.97 -15.58 -1.89
N GLU A 105 7.06 -16.90 -1.94
CA GLU A 105 5.91 -17.78 -1.70
C GLU A 105 5.51 -17.73 -0.20
N PRO A 106 4.24 -17.45 0.13
CA PRO A 106 3.81 -17.32 1.51
C PRO A 106 3.70 -18.67 2.23
N THR A 107 4.52 -18.88 3.25
CA THR A 107 4.63 -20.17 3.97
C THR A 107 3.48 -20.42 4.95
N VAL A 108 2.89 -19.37 5.52
CA VAL A 108 1.76 -19.47 6.46
C VAL A 108 0.43 -19.31 5.70
N PRO A 109 -0.53 -20.24 5.82
CA PRO A 109 -1.83 -20.15 5.15
C PRO A 109 -2.70 -19.02 5.71
N ALA A 110 -3.71 -18.61 4.94
CA ALA A 110 -4.81 -17.80 5.48
C ALA A 110 -5.55 -18.60 6.57
N LYS A 111 -6.20 -17.88 7.50
CA LYS A 111 -6.99 -18.45 8.57
C LYS A 111 -8.38 -18.87 8.09
N ASP A 112 -8.82 -20.02 8.58
CA ASP A 112 -10.08 -20.71 8.27
C ASP A 112 -10.94 -21.00 9.52
N ASP A 113 -10.50 -20.58 10.71
CA ASP A 113 -11.19 -20.76 12.00
C ASP A 113 -12.33 -19.75 12.27
N ALA A 114 -12.49 -18.77 11.38
CA ALA A 114 -13.62 -17.85 11.28
C ALA A 114 -13.68 -17.24 9.88
N CYS A 115 -14.84 -16.70 9.46
CA CYS A 115 -14.88 -15.83 8.29
C CYS A 115 -14.29 -14.45 8.63
N ALA A 116 -13.79 -13.71 7.63
CA ALA A 116 -13.15 -12.41 7.84
C ALA A 116 -13.99 -11.41 8.65
N VAL A 117 -15.32 -11.38 8.44
CA VAL A 117 -16.24 -10.48 9.16
C VAL A 117 -16.35 -10.84 10.64
N GLU A 118 -16.39 -12.14 10.96
CA GLU A 118 -16.41 -12.60 12.35
C GLU A 118 -15.04 -12.38 13.03
N ALA A 119 -13.94 -12.63 12.32
CA ALA A 119 -12.59 -12.39 12.82
C ALA A 119 -12.36 -10.90 13.13
N MET A 120 -12.77 -10.00 12.23
CA MET A 120 -12.83 -8.55 12.46
C MET A 120 -13.59 -8.20 13.74
N TYR A 121 -14.84 -8.68 13.85
CA TYR A 121 -15.68 -8.42 15.01
C TYR A 121 -15.02 -8.88 16.31
N ARG A 122 -14.56 -10.14 16.37
CA ARG A 122 -13.89 -10.71 17.55
C ARG A 122 -12.67 -9.88 17.96
N ALA A 123 -11.80 -9.52 17.01
CA ALA A 123 -10.56 -8.80 17.30
C ALA A 123 -10.78 -7.34 17.72
N LEU A 124 -11.74 -6.64 17.09
CA LEU A 124 -12.09 -5.25 17.43
C LEU A 124 -12.84 -5.16 18.76
N SER A 125 -13.82 -6.05 18.99
CA SER A 125 -14.58 -6.08 20.25
C SER A 125 -13.75 -6.51 21.47
N ALA A 126 -12.67 -7.27 21.27
CA ALA A 126 -11.73 -7.63 22.33
C ALA A 126 -10.85 -6.44 22.80
N GLN A 127 -10.84 -5.32 22.08
CA GLN A 127 -10.12 -4.11 22.52
C GLN A 127 -10.99 -3.25 23.46
N PRO A 128 -10.39 -2.42 24.33
CA PRO A 128 -11.15 -1.46 25.10
C PRO A 128 -11.91 -0.47 24.19
N GLU A 129 -13.08 -0.03 24.65
CA GLU A 129 -13.92 0.94 23.96
C GLU A 129 -13.12 2.20 23.56
N GLY A 130 -13.30 2.66 22.32
CA GLY A 130 -12.63 3.84 21.78
C GLY A 130 -11.12 3.67 21.53
N LYS A 131 -10.58 2.44 21.49
CA LYS A 131 -9.13 2.20 21.25
C LYS A 131 -8.75 1.53 19.94
N ALA A 132 -9.66 0.77 19.31
CA ALA A 132 -9.37 0.07 18.06
C ALA A 132 -9.83 0.86 16.83
N TRP A 133 -9.00 0.89 15.79
CA TRP A 133 -9.35 1.42 14.48
C TRP A 133 -9.58 0.30 13.48
N LEU A 134 -10.54 0.50 12.60
CA LEU A 134 -10.69 -0.26 11.38
C LEU A 134 -10.20 0.62 10.22
N VAL A 135 -9.28 0.09 9.41
CA VAL A 135 -8.74 0.77 8.23
C VAL A 135 -9.10 -0.06 7.01
N ALA A 136 -9.71 0.56 6.01
CA ALA A 136 -10.09 -0.07 4.76
C ALA A 136 -9.37 0.61 3.59
N THR A 137 -8.73 -0.19 2.74
CA THR A 137 -7.94 0.26 1.58
C THR A 137 -8.40 -0.37 0.26
N GLY A 138 -9.41 -1.25 0.30
CA GLY A 138 -10.06 -1.82 -0.87
C GLY A 138 -11.58 -1.61 -0.90
N ALA A 139 -12.27 -2.42 -1.71
CA ALA A 139 -13.73 -2.40 -1.83
C ALA A 139 -14.43 -2.62 -0.46
N LEU A 140 -15.39 -1.74 -0.12
CA LEU A 140 -15.94 -1.63 1.24
C LEU A 140 -16.92 -2.76 1.65
N THR A 141 -17.06 -3.81 0.84
CA THR A 141 -18.02 -4.91 1.03
C THR A 141 -17.86 -5.64 2.37
N ASN A 142 -16.62 -5.90 2.81
CA ASN A 142 -16.35 -6.55 4.10
C ASN A 142 -16.79 -5.65 5.28
N ILE A 143 -16.47 -4.36 5.19
CA ILE A 143 -16.77 -3.34 6.20
C ILE A 143 -18.28 -3.13 6.33
N ALA A 144 -19.00 -3.05 5.21
CA ALA A 144 -20.45 -2.93 5.22
C ALA A 144 -21.11 -4.19 5.82
N LYS A 145 -20.66 -5.40 5.46
CA LYS A 145 -21.13 -6.65 6.10
C LYS A 145 -20.93 -6.64 7.61
N LEU A 146 -19.77 -6.18 8.09
CA LEU A 146 -19.46 -6.06 9.52
C LEU A 146 -20.46 -5.19 10.26
N PHE A 147 -20.76 -3.97 9.77
CA PHE A 147 -21.68 -3.07 10.46
C PHE A 147 -23.16 -3.38 10.22
N MET A 148 -23.51 -4.09 9.15
CA MET A 148 -24.85 -4.67 8.98
C MET A 148 -25.12 -5.80 9.99
N GLN A 149 -24.12 -6.66 10.25
CA GLN A 149 -24.25 -7.76 11.21
C GLN A 149 -24.08 -7.31 12.67
N SER A 150 -23.19 -6.36 12.93
CA SER A 150 -22.80 -5.90 14.27
C SER A 150 -22.87 -4.36 14.39
N PRO A 151 -24.05 -3.73 14.26
CA PRO A 151 -24.17 -2.26 14.24
C PRO A 151 -23.69 -1.57 15.51
N GLY A 152 -23.72 -2.25 16.67
CA GLY A 152 -23.18 -1.72 17.93
C GLY A 152 -21.65 -1.56 17.94
N LEU A 153 -20.92 -2.24 17.06
CA LEU A 153 -19.47 -2.10 16.93
C LEU A 153 -19.05 -0.67 16.53
N ALA A 154 -19.92 0.06 15.82
CA ALA A 154 -19.69 1.45 15.44
C ALA A 154 -19.47 2.38 16.65
N ASP A 155 -20.18 2.13 17.76
CA ASP A 155 -19.99 2.88 19.01
C ASP A 155 -18.74 2.41 19.78
N HIS A 156 -18.37 1.13 19.66
CA HIS A 156 -17.23 0.52 20.37
C HIS A 156 -15.85 0.94 19.82
N ILE A 157 -15.68 1.05 18.50
CA ILE A 157 -14.37 1.37 17.89
C ILE A 157 -13.96 2.83 18.10
N ALA A 158 -12.67 3.13 18.04
CA ALA A 158 -12.13 4.50 17.99
C ALA A 158 -12.61 5.22 16.73
N GLY A 159 -12.52 4.56 15.58
CA GLY A 159 -13.07 5.04 14.33
C GLY A 159 -12.73 4.17 13.13
N LEU A 160 -13.12 4.68 11.96
CA LEU A 160 -12.99 4.05 10.66
C LEU A 160 -12.14 4.97 9.76
N SER A 161 -11.12 4.44 9.11
CA SER A 161 -10.36 5.15 8.08
C SER A 161 -10.54 4.45 6.74
N ILE A 162 -10.86 5.20 5.70
CA ILE A 162 -11.14 4.66 4.36
C ILE A 162 -10.23 5.38 3.36
N MET A 163 -9.38 4.64 2.65
CA MET A 163 -8.87 5.10 1.35
C MET A 163 -9.98 4.89 0.33
N GLY A 164 -10.40 5.98 -0.31
CA GLY A 164 -11.38 5.94 -1.38
C GLY A 164 -12.11 7.25 -1.58
N GLY A 165 -12.84 7.32 -2.69
CA GLY A 165 -13.59 8.49 -3.11
C GLY A 165 -12.74 9.57 -3.78
N ALA A 166 -13.43 10.47 -4.47
CA ALA A 166 -12.86 11.65 -5.10
C ALA A 166 -13.85 12.81 -4.97
N VAL A 167 -13.39 13.93 -4.43
CA VAL A 167 -14.21 15.12 -4.17
C VAL A 167 -14.33 15.97 -5.43
N GLY A 168 -13.21 16.21 -6.12
CA GLY A 168 -13.19 17.07 -7.30
C GLY A 168 -13.28 18.55 -6.95
N ASP A 169 -13.79 19.37 -7.88
CA ASP A 169 -14.07 20.80 -7.70
C ASP A 169 -12.94 21.65 -7.09
N LYS A 170 -11.67 21.22 -7.27
CA LYS A 170 -10.46 21.82 -6.66
C LYS A 170 -10.50 21.82 -5.12
N PHE A 171 -11.01 20.75 -4.52
CA PHE A 171 -11.03 20.53 -3.07
C PHE A 171 -9.65 20.67 -2.42
N THR A 172 -8.58 20.35 -3.16
CA THR A 172 -7.17 20.65 -2.82
C THR A 172 -6.40 21.09 -4.07
N SER A 173 -5.10 21.33 -3.92
CA SER A 173 -4.16 21.55 -5.03
C SER A 173 -3.56 20.25 -5.61
N ALA A 174 -4.14 19.08 -5.31
CA ALA A 174 -3.58 17.81 -5.75
C ALA A 174 -3.64 17.64 -7.29
N PRO A 175 -2.60 17.04 -7.90
CA PRO A 175 -2.58 16.77 -9.34
C PRO A 175 -3.55 15.66 -9.73
N MET A 176 -4.64 16.00 -10.40
CA MET A 176 -5.56 15.02 -11.00
C MET A 176 -5.06 14.56 -12.37
N GLY A 177 -5.29 13.27 -12.68
CA GLY A 177 -4.97 12.69 -13.98
C GLY A 177 -5.74 13.36 -15.12
N LYS A 178 -5.15 13.39 -16.32
CA LYS A 178 -5.76 14.02 -17.50
C LYS A 178 -5.56 13.16 -18.73
N LEU A 179 -6.66 12.67 -19.29
CA LEU A 179 -6.67 11.96 -20.56
C LEU A 179 -7.11 12.88 -21.70
N LYS A 180 -6.50 12.68 -22.88
CA LYS A 180 -6.72 13.54 -24.04
C LYS A 180 -8.12 13.27 -24.62
N GLY A 181 -9.02 14.23 -24.46
CA GLY A 181 -10.39 14.16 -24.97
C GLY A 181 -11.44 13.96 -23.86
N GLU A 182 -11.02 13.63 -22.64
CA GLU A 182 -11.91 13.66 -21.47
C GLU A 182 -12.18 15.09 -21.02
N GLY A 183 -13.34 15.30 -20.39
CA GLY A 183 -13.77 16.58 -19.85
C GLY A 183 -13.20 16.85 -18.45
N GLU A 184 -14.08 17.12 -17.50
CA GLU A 184 -13.70 17.19 -16.08
C GLU A 184 -13.42 15.77 -15.55
N ARG A 185 -12.25 15.59 -14.92
CA ARG A 185 -11.81 14.33 -14.33
C ARG A 185 -11.25 14.57 -12.93
N PHE A 186 -11.76 13.81 -11.97
CA PHE A 186 -11.23 13.72 -10.61
C PHE A 186 -11.30 12.30 -10.04
N GLY A 187 -12.12 11.40 -10.60
CA GLY A 187 -12.02 9.96 -10.36
C GLY A 187 -10.76 9.34 -10.99
N ASN A 188 -10.46 8.09 -10.62
CA ASN A 188 -9.39 7.28 -11.26
C ASN A 188 -9.97 6.17 -12.16
N HIS A 189 -11.09 5.54 -11.80
CA HIS A 189 -11.72 4.47 -12.58
C HIS A 189 -12.68 4.98 -13.65
N THR A 190 -13.56 5.93 -13.29
CA THR A 190 -14.35 6.72 -14.25
C THR A 190 -13.92 8.19 -14.15
N PRO A 191 -14.43 9.12 -14.99
CA PRO A 191 -14.14 10.54 -14.82
C PRO A 191 -14.51 11.09 -13.42
N TYR A 192 -15.49 10.48 -12.76
CA TYR A 192 -16.07 10.94 -11.49
C TYR A 192 -15.84 10.01 -10.30
N ALA A 193 -15.65 8.71 -10.53
CA ALA A 193 -15.59 7.70 -9.49
C ALA A 193 -14.16 7.24 -9.21
N GLU A 194 -13.88 7.07 -7.93
CA GLU A 194 -12.69 6.39 -7.44
C GLU A 194 -12.96 4.87 -7.38
N PHE A 195 -11.95 4.05 -7.66
CA PHE A 195 -12.04 2.60 -7.84
C PHE A 195 -12.65 1.82 -6.66
N ASN A 196 -12.21 2.06 -5.43
CA ASN A 196 -12.70 1.34 -4.25
C ASN A 196 -14.19 1.60 -3.98
N ILE A 197 -14.63 2.85 -4.17
CA ILE A 197 -16.05 3.21 -4.10
C ILE A 197 -16.83 2.67 -5.31
N TYR A 198 -16.24 2.65 -6.50
CA TYR A 198 -16.87 2.09 -7.71
C TYR A 198 -17.05 0.57 -7.64
N CYS A 199 -16.16 -0.15 -6.94
CA CYS A 199 -16.23 -1.61 -6.80
C CYS A 199 -17.44 -2.09 -6.00
N ASP A 200 -17.94 -1.31 -5.04
CA ASP A 200 -19.20 -1.59 -4.31
C ASP A 200 -19.86 -0.27 -3.84
N PRO A 201 -20.54 0.46 -4.75
CA PRO A 201 -21.14 1.76 -4.44
C PRO A 201 -22.22 1.64 -3.36
N GLU A 202 -22.96 0.53 -3.34
CA GLU A 202 -23.97 0.24 -2.33
C GLU A 202 -23.35 0.02 -0.93
N ALA A 203 -22.23 -0.69 -0.83
CA ALA A 203 -21.50 -0.82 0.44
C ALA A 203 -20.96 0.52 0.94
N ALA A 204 -20.44 1.35 0.04
CA ALA A 204 -19.95 2.69 0.38
C ALA A 204 -21.06 3.60 0.91
N GLU A 205 -22.20 3.68 0.20
CA GLU A 205 -23.36 4.47 0.64
C GLU A 205 -23.88 4.01 2.00
N ALA A 206 -24.01 2.70 2.23
CA ALA A 206 -24.48 2.13 3.50
C ALA A 206 -23.58 2.52 4.70
N LEU A 207 -22.29 2.76 4.47
CA LEU A 207 -21.34 3.18 5.50
C LEU A 207 -21.38 4.70 5.73
N PHE A 208 -21.41 5.51 4.66
CA PHE A 208 -21.43 6.97 4.78
C PHE A 208 -22.78 7.51 5.28
N ALA A 209 -23.89 6.90 4.90
CA ALA A 209 -25.22 7.23 5.39
C ALA A 209 -25.46 6.84 6.86
N ASN A 210 -24.60 6.00 7.47
CA ASN A 210 -24.72 5.59 8.86
C ASN A 210 -24.18 6.69 9.80
N PRO A 211 -25.02 7.38 10.60
CA PRO A 211 -24.58 8.51 11.41
C PRO A 211 -23.62 8.14 12.54
N ARG A 212 -23.62 6.87 13.01
CA ARG A 212 -22.68 6.40 14.04
C ARG A 212 -21.28 6.23 13.49
N LEU A 213 -21.17 5.79 12.22
CA LEU A 213 -19.91 5.66 11.51
C LEU A 213 -19.43 7.01 10.98
N ALA A 214 -20.28 7.75 10.26
CA ALA A 214 -19.94 9.03 9.65
C ALA A 214 -19.19 9.96 10.61
N LYS A 215 -19.64 10.06 11.87
CA LYS A 215 -18.99 10.92 12.89
C LYS A 215 -17.62 10.43 13.40
N LYS A 216 -17.25 9.19 13.12
CA LYS A 216 -15.95 8.56 13.44
C LYS A 216 -15.12 8.20 12.18
N THR A 217 -15.67 8.42 10.99
CA THR A 217 -14.99 8.11 9.73
C THR A 217 -14.04 9.24 9.31
N THR A 218 -12.83 8.86 8.92
CA THR A 218 -11.91 9.69 8.14
C THR A 218 -11.84 9.14 6.72
N LEU A 219 -12.12 9.97 5.73
CA LEU A 219 -12.03 9.62 4.31
C LEU A 219 -10.73 10.19 3.75
N ILE A 220 -10.02 9.38 2.98
CA ILE A 220 -8.72 9.64 2.36
C ILE A 220 -8.91 9.55 0.83
N PRO A 221 -9.43 10.62 0.20
CA PRO A 221 -9.79 10.62 -1.21
C PRO A 221 -8.59 10.86 -2.13
N LEU A 222 -8.82 10.78 -3.44
CA LEU A 222 -7.84 11.15 -4.47
C LEU A 222 -7.28 12.57 -4.28
N ASP A 223 -8.11 13.51 -3.84
CA ASP A 223 -7.72 14.91 -3.52
C ASP A 223 -6.69 15.04 -2.40
N LEU A 224 -6.51 14.00 -1.57
CA LEU A 224 -5.46 13.92 -0.57
C LEU A 224 -4.30 13.04 -1.04
N THR A 225 -4.61 11.83 -1.51
CA THR A 225 -3.61 10.81 -1.87
C THR A 225 -2.71 11.23 -3.02
N HIS A 226 -3.22 11.99 -4.00
CA HIS A 226 -2.42 12.54 -5.10
C HIS A 226 -1.38 13.59 -4.66
N GLN A 227 -1.39 14.02 -3.39
CA GLN A 227 -0.32 14.85 -2.80
C GLN A 227 0.87 14.01 -2.31
N PHE A 228 0.70 12.69 -2.17
CA PHE A 228 1.72 11.75 -1.68
C PHE A 228 2.25 10.89 -2.82
N LEU A 229 3.10 11.49 -3.65
CA LEU A 229 3.66 10.85 -4.84
C LEU A 229 4.97 10.11 -4.53
N ALA A 230 5.11 8.88 -5.05
CA ALA A 230 6.38 8.17 -5.12
C ALA A 230 7.23 8.71 -6.28
N THR A 231 7.78 9.91 -6.11
CA THR A 231 8.63 10.56 -7.12
C THR A 231 9.90 9.77 -7.42
N ASN A 232 10.59 10.07 -8.51
CA ASN A 232 11.87 9.42 -8.83
C ASN A 232 12.90 9.48 -7.67
N GLU A 233 12.90 10.57 -6.89
CA GLU A 233 13.74 10.69 -5.69
C GLU A 233 13.31 9.70 -4.59
N VAL A 234 12.00 9.57 -4.35
CA VAL A 234 11.44 8.60 -3.41
C VAL A 234 11.77 7.17 -3.85
N GLN A 235 11.50 6.82 -5.11
CA GLN A 235 11.74 5.48 -5.65
C GLN A 235 13.21 5.06 -5.48
N ILE A 236 14.16 5.93 -5.86
CA ILE A 236 15.60 5.69 -5.64
C ILE A 236 15.93 5.63 -4.14
N GLY A 237 15.25 6.45 -3.32
CA GLY A 237 15.37 6.45 -1.86
C GLY A 237 15.05 5.11 -1.20
N LEU A 238 14.01 4.40 -1.67
CA LEU A 238 13.60 3.08 -1.15
C LEU A 238 14.72 2.02 -1.23
N LEU A 239 15.69 2.19 -2.13
CA LEU A 239 16.88 1.32 -2.22
C LEU A 239 17.86 1.48 -1.04
N GLY A 240 17.62 2.44 -0.12
CA GLY A 240 18.38 2.60 1.13
C GLY A 240 19.67 3.40 0.98
N PHE A 241 19.83 4.14 -0.11
CA PHE A 241 21.07 4.85 -0.44
C PHE A 241 21.15 6.28 0.14
N ALA A 242 20.02 6.82 0.61
CA ALA A 242 19.94 8.14 1.21
C ALA A 242 20.89 8.27 2.42
N GLY A 243 21.89 9.16 2.30
CA GLY A 243 22.86 9.43 3.36
C GLY A 243 24.16 8.62 3.34
N LYS A 244 24.33 7.65 2.42
CA LYS A 244 25.56 6.84 2.30
C LYS A 244 26.27 6.96 0.95
N MET A 245 26.41 8.18 0.42
CA MET A 245 27.25 8.43 -0.79
C MET A 245 28.77 8.35 -0.49
N ARG A 246 29.25 7.14 -0.17
CA ARG A 246 30.67 6.75 -0.25
C ARG A 246 30.78 5.52 -1.17
N GLY A 247 30.67 5.78 -2.47
CA GLY A 247 30.63 4.77 -3.53
C GLY A 247 29.25 4.71 -4.20
N MET A 248 29.21 4.29 -5.46
CA MET A 248 27.95 3.90 -6.11
C MET A 248 27.60 2.49 -5.63
N PRO A 249 26.45 2.29 -4.97
CA PRO A 249 25.99 0.95 -4.59
C PRO A 249 25.56 0.16 -5.83
N THR A 250 25.80 -1.16 -5.82
CA THR A 250 25.31 -2.08 -6.84
C THR A 250 23.96 -2.69 -6.42
N MET A 251 23.16 -3.16 -7.38
CA MET A 251 21.89 -3.86 -7.05
C MET A 251 22.09 -5.12 -6.20
N GLU A 252 23.31 -5.70 -6.21
CA GLU A 252 23.71 -6.83 -5.36
C GLU A 252 23.79 -6.46 -3.86
N SER A 253 23.92 -5.17 -3.55
CA SER A 253 23.97 -4.64 -2.17
C SER A 253 22.59 -4.21 -1.62
N VAL A 254 21.54 -4.27 -2.43
CA VAL A 254 20.15 -3.95 -2.04
C VAL A 254 19.51 -5.21 -1.45
N SER A 255 18.83 -5.09 -0.31
CA SER A 255 18.07 -6.21 0.25
C SER A 255 16.89 -6.60 -0.65
N ILE A 256 16.52 -7.88 -0.65
CA ILE A 256 15.40 -8.38 -1.47
C ILE A 256 14.08 -7.66 -1.13
N THR A 257 13.87 -7.30 0.15
CA THR A 257 12.72 -6.49 0.60
C THR A 257 12.73 -5.09 -0.02
N ARG A 258 13.85 -4.36 0.02
CA ARG A 258 13.92 -3.03 -0.62
C ARG A 258 13.74 -3.10 -2.13
N ARG A 259 14.33 -4.13 -2.74
CA ARG A 259 14.21 -4.38 -4.18
C ARG A 259 12.77 -4.68 -4.58
N LEU A 260 12.04 -5.47 -3.78
CA LEU A 260 10.60 -5.70 -3.93
C LEU A 260 9.82 -4.38 -3.93
N PHE A 261 9.95 -3.57 -2.87
CA PHE A 261 9.23 -2.29 -2.75
C PHE A 261 9.60 -1.28 -3.86
N PHE A 262 10.83 -1.30 -4.35
CA PHE A 262 11.25 -0.54 -5.52
C PHE A 262 10.64 -1.05 -6.83
N GLU A 263 10.71 -2.36 -7.10
CA GLU A 263 10.20 -2.97 -8.33
C GLU A 263 8.69 -2.76 -8.50
N ILE A 264 7.90 -2.98 -7.43
CA ILE A 264 6.45 -2.77 -7.47
C ILE A 264 6.11 -1.28 -7.71
N VAL A 265 6.72 -0.33 -6.99
CA VAL A 265 6.38 1.09 -7.18
C VAL A 265 6.84 1.63 -8.53
N THR A 266 7.94 1.10 -9.09
CA THR A 266 8.39 1.48 -10.45
C THR A 266 7.52 0.85 -11.55
N PHE A 267 6.92 -0.33 -11.33
CA PHE A 267 5.87 -0.85 -12.22
C PHE A 267 4.63 0.06 -12.20
N PHE A 268 4.13 0.35 -10.99
CA PHE A 268 2.99 1.24 -10.74
C PHE A 268 3.19 2.65 -11.31
N ALA A 269 4.42 3.18 -11.24
CA ALA A 269 4.79 4.47 -11.83
C ALA A 269 4.61 4.50 -13.36
N ARG A 270 4.90 3.39 -14.04
CA ARG A 270 4.74 3.28 -15.50
C ARG A 270 3.27 3.21 -15.86
N THR A 271 2.48 2.37 -15.19
CA THR A 271 1.04 2.26 -15.45
C THR A 271 0.31 3.58 -15.18
N TYR A 272 0.66 4.32 -14.12
CA TYR A 272 0.10 5.66 -13.86
C TYR A 272 0.54 6.74 -14.86
N SER A 273 1.77 6.67 -15.37
CA SER A 273 2.24 7.53 -16.45
C SER A 273 1.43 7.28 -17.72
N ASP A 274 1.27 6.00 -18.10
CA ASP A 274 0.67 5.61 -19.37
C ASP A 274 -0.86 5.74 -19.38
N VAL A 275 -1.53 5.47 -18.24
CA VAL A 275 -2.99 5.47 -18.12
C VAL A 275 -3.57 6.80 -17.60
N PHE A 276 -2.83 7.57 -16.80
CA PHE A 276 -3.35 8.83 -16.20
C PHE A 276 -2.53 10.09 -16.54
N GLY A 277 -1.38 9.94 -17.21
CA GLY A 277 -0.46 11.05 -17.50
C GLY A 277 0.29 11.57 -16.27
N LEU A 278 0.31 10.83 -15.16
CA LEU A 278 0.92 11.25 -13.90
C LEU A 278 2.42 10.91 -13.88
N THR A 279 3.20 11.71 -14.62
CA THR A 279 4.64 11.48 -14.87
C THR A 279 5.57 11.85 -13.72
N ALA A 280 5.08 12.55 -12.69
CA ALA A 280 5.89 12.93 -11.52
C ALA A 280 6.19 11.74 -10.58
N GLY A 281 5.44 10.64 -10.72
CA GLY A 281 5.41 9.48 -9.83
C GLY A 281 3.96 9.10 -9.53
N PRO A 282 3.67 7.82 -9.22
CA PRO A 282 2.33 7.40 -8.84
C PRO A 282 2.01 7.95 -7.44
N PRO A 283 0.76 8.35 -7.16
CA PRO A 283 0.27 8.45 -5.78
C PRO A 283 0.45 7.10 -5.08
N THR A 284 0.67 7.10 -3.78
CA THR A 284 0.66 5.87 -2.95
C THR A 284 -0.47 6.02 -1.96
N HIS A 285 -1.66 5.52 -2.30
CA HIS A 285 -2.91 5.94 -1.70
C HIS A 285 -3.09 5.38 -0.27
N ASP A 286 -2.96 4.07 -0.13
CA ASP A 286 -3.36 3.31 1.05
C ASP A 286 -2.58 3.57 2.35
N PRO A 287 -1.25 3.81 2.33
CA PRO A 287 -0.50 4.10 3.55
C PRO A 287 -1.01 5.32 4.31
N LEU A 288 -1.71 6.24 3.64
CA LEU A 288 -2.29 7.42 4.27
C LEU A 288 -3.50 7.07 5.16
N ALA A 289 -4.32 6.09 4.75
CA ALA A 289 -5.44 5.61 5.57
C ALA A 289 -4.97 4.85 6.81
N VAL A 290 -3.78 4.24 6.77
CA VAL A 290 -3.10 3.71 7.96
C VAL A 290 -2.48 4.86 8.78
N ALA A 291 -1.74 5.77 8.15
CA ALA A 291 -0.99 6.82 8.86
C ALA A 291 -1.90 7.80 9.65
N VAL A 292 -3.05 8.18 9.10
CA VAL A 292 -3.93 9.20 9.69
C VAL A 292 -4.46 8.82 11.08
N VAL A 293 -4.58 7.53 11.40
CA VAL A 293 -5.17 7.07 12.66
C VAL A 293 -4.20 7.09 13.84
N PHE A 294 -2.88 7.01 13.57
CA PHE A 294 -1.85 6.99 14.62
C PHE A 294 -0.86 8.17 14.56
N ARG A 295 -0.77 8.88 13.42
CA ARG A 295 -0.02 10.15 13.24
C ARG A 295 -0.91 11.28 12.68
N PRO A 296 -2.07 11.59 13.31
CA PRO A 296 -3.03 12.57 12.79
C PRO A 296 -2.49 14.01 12.69
N GLU A 297 -1.34 14.31 13.32
CA GLU A 297 -0.65 15.59 13.24
C GLU A 297 0.16 15.78 11.95
N LEU A 298 0.42 14.71 11.18
CA LEU A 298 0.99 14.79 9.83
C LEU A 298 -0.05 15.14 8.75
N PHE A 299 -1.30 15.38 9.15
CA PHE A 299 -2.43 15.64 8.26
C PHE A 299 -3.04 17.01 8.55
N HIS A 300 -3.28 17.78 7.49
CA HIS A 300 -3.76 19.16 7.58
C HIS A 300 -5.29 19.18 7.51
N PHE A 301 -5.92 19.90 8.44
CA PHE A 301 -7.38 20.07 8.47
C PHE A 301 -7.71 21.55 8.52
N ASN A 302 -8.67 21.97 7.70
CA ASN A 302 -9.23 23.32 7.80
C ASN A 302 -10.03 23.48 9.10
N ALA A 303 -9.95 24.68 9.65
CA ALA A 303 -10.68 25.11 10.83
C ALA A 303 -11.98 25.84 10.46
N GLN A 304 -13.10 25.41 11.03
CA GLN A 304 -14.35 26.15 11.06
C GLN A 304 -14.42 27.03 12.31
N GLY A 305 -14.55 28.35 12.11
CA GLY A 305 -14.70 29.33 13.17
C GLY A 305 -16.17 29.62 13.51
N VAL A 306 -16.46 29.84 14.79
CA VAL A 306 -17.75 30.39 15.23
C VAL A 306 -17.63 31.90 15.37
N GLY A 307 -18.11 32.65 14.37
CA GLY A 307 -18.37 34.11 14.35
C GLY A 307 -17.49 35.04 15.19
N ALA A 308 -16.77 35.96 14.54
CA ALA A 308 -16.19 37.14 15.21
C ALA A 308 -17.32 38.01 15.79
N GLY A 309 -17.37 38.15 17.13
CA GLY A 309 -18.46 38.89 17.79
C GLY A 309 -18.72 38.60 19.27
N SER A 310 -18.03 37.64 19.90
CA SER A 310 -18.10 37.42 21.36
C SER A 310 -16.71 37.56 21.98
N SER A 311 -16.61 38.31 23.07
CA SER A 311 -15.38 38.82 23.69
C SER A 311 -14.53 37.80 24.45
N ASP A 312 -15.02 36.58 24.65
CA ASP A 312 -14.38 35.61 25.52
C ASP A 312 -13.38 34.73 24.76
N GLY A 313 -12.14 34.69 25.27
CA GLY A 313 -10.99 34.08 24.61
C GLY A 313 -11.06 32.55 24.49
N GLN A 314 -10.29 32.00 23.54
CA GLN A 314 -10.16 30.57 23.24
C GLN A 314 -11.45 29.88 22.74
N LYS A 315 -12.05 30.41 21.67
CA LYS A 315 -12.90 29.57 20.81
C LYS A 315 -12.06 28.48 20.14
N ALA A 316 -12.19 27.24 20.59
CA ALA A 316 -11.59 26.09 19.96
C ALA A 316 -12.07 25.98 18.50
N GLN A 317 -11.14 26.16 17.56
CA GLN A 317 -11.38 25.92 16.13
C GLN A 317 -11.75 24.44 15.94
N ARG A 318 -12.96 24.18 15.42
CA ARG A 318 -13.42 22.81 15.12
C ARG A 318 -12.99 22.45 13.70
N ARG A 319 -12.58 21.19 13.46
CA ARG A 319 -12.26 20.72 12.10
C ARG A 319 -13.51 20.77 11.21
N GLU A 320 -13.32 21.00 9.92
CA GLU A 320 -14.37 20.79 8.92
C GLU A 320 -14.96 19.37 9.02
N ARG A 321 -16.28 19.26 8.82
CA ARG A 321 -17.04 18.00 8.78
C ARG A 321 -17.90 17.98 7.53
N PHE A 322 -18.11 16.81 6.98
CA PHE A 322 -18.74 16.64 5.67
C PHE A 322 -19.88 15.63 5.72
N GLU A 323 -20.94 15.93 4.97
CA GLU A 323 -21.88 14.94 4.47
C GLU A 323 -21.27 14.34 3.21
N VAL A 324 -21.24 13.01 3.12
CA VAL A 324 -20.79 12.27 1.94
C VAL A 324 -21.91 11.32 1.55
N GLN A 325 -22.27 11.33 0.27
CA GLN A 325 -23.24 10.43 -0.34
C GLN A 325 -22.57 9.81 -1.57
N VAL A 326 -22.94 8.58 -1.93
CA VAL A 326 -22.44 7.89 -3.13
C VAL A 326 -23.57 7.76 -4.13
N VAL A 327 -23.31 8.16 -5.38
CA VAL A 327 -24.24 7.92 -6.48
C VAL A 327 -24.23 6.43 -6.80
N THR A 328 -25.29 5.72 -6.42
CA THR A 328 -25.48 4.30 -6.74
C THR A 328 -26.14 4.10 -8.11
N ASP A 329 -27.02 5.01 -8.55
CA ASP A 329 -27.70 4.88 -9.84
C ASP A 329 -26.74 5.08 -11.03
N GLY A 330 -26.92 4.29 -12.09
CA GLY A 330 -26.21 4.42 -13.36
C GLY A 330 -25.52 3.14 -13.85
N GLU A 331 -24.91 3.25 -15.02
CA GLU A 331 -24.12 2.20 -15.67
C GLU A 331 -22.91 1.81 -14.81
N HIS A 332 -22.63 0.52 -14.75
CA HIS A 332 -21.55 -0.10 -13.99
C HIS A 332 -20.93 -1.26 -14.78
N GLY A 333 -19.63 -1.50 -14.61
CA GLY A 333 -18.89 -2.57 -15.30
C GLY A 333 -18.41 -2.21 -16.73
N THR A 334 -18.83 -1.06 -17.29
CA THR A 334 -18.39 -0.57 -18.60
C THR A 334 -17.59 0.72 -18.48
N ALA A 335 -16.27 0.62 -18.41
CA ALA A 335 -15.35 1.75 -18.51
C ALA A 335 -15.23 2.26 -19.97
N ASN A 336 -16.33 2.65 -20.59
CA ASN A 336 -16.32 3.38 -21.85
C ASN A 336 -16.17 4.88 -21.55
N SER A 337 -15.18 5.54 -22.15
CA SER A 337 -14.91 6.98 -21.98
C SER A 337 -16.04 7.90 -22.49
N GLU A 338 -17.02 7.35 -23.21
CA GLU A 338 -18.24 8.06 -23.63
C GLU A 338 -19.38 8.00 -22.60
N SER A 339 -19.29 7.15 -21.56
CA SER A 339 -20.36 7.06 -20.55
C SER A 339 -20.41 8.31 -19.68
N THR A 340 -21.61 8.86 -19.52
CA THR A 340 -21.90 9.97 -18.59
C THR A 340 -22.32 9.48 -17.20
N SER A 341 -22.27 8.17 -16.95
CA SER A 341 -22.60 7.56 -15.66
C SER A 341 -21.74 8.14 -14.54
N GLN A 342 -22.39 8.52 -13.44
CA GLN A 342 -21.72 8.96 -12.21
C GLN A 342 -21.78 7.90 -11.11
N CYS A 343 -22.16 6.66 -11.44
CA CYS A 343 -22.12 5.53 -10.50
C CYS A 343 -20.75 5.45 -9.81
N GLY A 344 -20.73 5.33 -8.48
CA GLY A 344 -19.52 5.37 -7.65
C GLY A 344 -18.97 6.77 -7.34
N ARG A 345 -19.56 7.86 -7.84
CA ARG A 345 -19.14 9.23 -7.47
C ARG A 345 -19.48 9.53 -6.01
N THR A 346 -18.49 9.97 -5.24
CA THR A 346 -18.69 10.58 -3.92
C THR A 346 -19.11 12.05 -4.03
N LEU A 347 -20.34 12.35 -3.64
CA LEU A 347 -20.86 13.72 -3.48
C LEU A 347 -20.53 14.21 -2.07
N VAL A 348 -19.70 15.25 -1.96
CA VAL A 348 -19.18 15.75 -0.68
C VAL A 348 -19.65 17.17 -0.42
N LYS A 349 -20.27 17.40 0.75
CA LYS A 349 -20.86 18.67 1.13
C LYS A 349 -20.37 19.11 2.50
N LEU A 350 -19.78 20.30 2.58
CA LEU A 350 -19.32 20.89 3.83
C LEU A 350 -20.51 21.18 4.76
N LEU A 351 -20.45 20.69 5.99
CA LEU A 351 -21.50 20.89 6.99
C LEU A 351 -21.29 22.16 7.82
N PRO A 352 -22.37 22.73 8.41
CA PRO A 352 -22.27 23.88 9.30
C PRO A 352 -21.37 23.63 10.52
N PRO A 353 -20.70 24.66 11.06
CA PRO A 353 -19.81 24.55 12.22
C PRO A 353 -20.46 23.86 13.43
N GLY A 354 -19.84 22.75 13.86
CA GLY A 354 -20.28 21.96 15.01
C GLY A 354 -21.22 20.80 14.70
N SER A 355 -21.56 20.56 13.43
CA SER A 355 -22.23 19.33 12.99
C SER A 355 -21.33 18.09 13.18
N GLU A 356 -21.92 16.93 13.39
CA GLU A 356 -21.24 15.63 13.20
C GLU A 356 -21.23 15.26 11.71
N GLY A 357 -20.25 14.47 11.26
CA GLY A 357 -20.09 14.07 9.86
C GLY A 357 -18.70 13.50 9.58
N ILE A 358 -18.39 13.17 8.33
CA ILE A 358 -17.11 12.58 7.93
C ILE A 358 -15.99 13.63 8.01
N THR A 359 -14.79 13.19 8.37
CA THR A 359 -13.58 14.02 8.39
C THR A 359 -12.79 13.78 7.11
N ILE A 360 -12.36 14.85 6.43
CA ILE A 360 -11.53 14.76 5.22
C ILE A 360 -10.32 15.69 5.39
N PRO A 361 -9.07 15.18 5.39
CA PRO A 361 -7.89 16.03 5.41
C PRO A 361 -7.71 16.80 4.09
N ARG A 362 -7.09 17.97 4.15
CA ARG A 362 -6.82 18.87 3.02
C ARG A 362 -5.39 18.77 2.47
N GLY A 363 -4.46 18.23 3.27
CA GLY A 363 -3.05 18.10 2.94
C GLY A 363 -2.31 17.23 3.93
N LEU A 364 -1.00 17.04 3.72
CA LEU A 364 -0.18 16.10 4.48
C LEU A 364 1.32 16.46 4.47
N GLU A 365 2.05 16.02 5.48
CA GLU A 365 3.51 16.14 5.59
C GLU A 365 4.21 14.99 4.84
N ALA A 366 4.21 15.07 3.51
CA ALA A 366 4.66 13.98 2.63
C ALA A 366 6.07 13.46 2.95
N LYS A 367 6.99 14.36 3.31
CA LYS A 367 8.38 14.01 3.61
C LYS A 367 8.50 13.13 4.85
N ASP A 368 7.74 13.44 5.90
CA ASP A 368 7.79 12.70 7.17
C ASP A 368 7.06 11.35 7.06
N LEU A 369 6.00 11.29 6.25
CA LEU A 369 5.32 10.05 5.87
C LEU A 369 6.26 9.10 5.10
N TRP A 370 6.98 9.58 4.09
CA TRP A 370 8.01 8.79 3.40
C TRP A 370 9.17 8.38 4.35
N GLY A 371 9.56 9.26 5.28
CA GLY A 371 10.53 8.95 6.33
C GLY A 371 10.10 7.79 7.24
N MET A 372 8.81 7.66 7.54
CA MET A 372 8.28 6.50 8.29
C MET A 372 8.30 5.21 7.49
N ILE A 373 7.99 5.24 6.19
CA ILE A 373 8.08 4.07 5.30
C ILE A 373 9.54 3.59 5.23
N GLU A 374 10.49 4.51 5.07
CA GLU A 374 11.93 4.19 5.07
C GLU A 374 12.40 3.62 6.42
N ALA A 375 11.89 4.15 7.54
CA ALA A 375 12.14 3.56 8.86
C ALA A 375 11.59 2.12 8.95
N CYS A 376 10.39 1.85 8.41
CA CYS A 376 9.80 0.51 8.39
C CYS A 376 10.60 -0.49 7.53
N LEU A 377 11.10 -0.08 6.36
CA LEU A 377 12.05 -0.88 5.56
C LEU A 377 13.32 -1.17 6.37
N SER A 378 13.95 -0.13 6.92
CA SER A 378 15.13 -0.23 7.77
C SER A 378 14.92 -1.12 9.01
N HIS A 379 13.71 -1.17 9.57
CA HIS A 379 13.34 -2.04 10.69
C HIS A 379 13.24 -3.50 10.24
N THR A 380 12.65 -3.73 9.07
CA THR A 380 12.46 -5.04 8.46
C THR A 380 13.81 -5.71 8.16
N GLU A 381 14.74 -4.98 7.53
CA GLU A 381 16.09 -5.49 7.23
C GLU A 381 16.83 -5.93 8.50
N ARG A 382 16.72 -5.16 9.58
CA ARG A 382 17.31 -5.51 10.88
C ARG A 382 16.65 -6.74 11.50
N ALA A 383 15.33 -6.88 11.37
CA ALA A 383 14.61 -8.06 11.87
C ALA A 383 15.00 -9.33 11.12
N ILE A 384 15.05 -9.30 9.79
CA ILE A 384 15.47 -10.42 8.93
C ILE A 384 16.93 -10.80 9.23
N THR A 385 17.84 -9.82 9.28
CA THR A 385 19.26 -10.05 9.60
C THR A 385 19.43 -10.68 10.98
N LYS A 386 18.67 -10.21 11.98
CA LYS A 386 18.68 -10.76 13.33
C LYS A 386 18.23 -12.23 13.33
N ALA A 387 17.09 -12.53 12.71
CA ALA A 387 16.55 -13.90 12.63
C ALA A 387 17.55 -14.88 11.97
N ALA A 388 18.16 -14.48 10.85
CA ALA A 388 19.20 -15.29 10.19
C ALA A 388 20.43 -15.52 11.09
N SER A 389 20.84 -14.51 11.86
CA SER A 389 21.94 -14.63 12.83
C SER A 389 21.62 -15.51 14.04
N GLU A 390 20.34 -15.60 14.42
CA GLU A 390 19.87 -16.45 15.51
C GLU A 390 19.72 -17.91 15.05
N SER A 391 19.19 -18.16 13.84
CA SER A 391 19.14 -19.50 13.24
C SER A 391 20.53 -20.10 13.10
N SER A 392 21.45 -19.40 12.43
CA SER A 392 22.83 -19.88 12.20
C SER A 392 23.60 -20.18 13.49
N ARG A 393 23.36 -19.42 14.57
CA ARG A 393 23.90 -19.75 15.91
C ARG A 393 23.26 -21.00 16.50
N SER A 394 21.95 -21.21 16.30
CA SER A 394 21.25 -22.41 16.77
C SER A 394 21.72 -23.67 16.02
N ASP A 395 22.00 -23.55 14.72
CA ASP A 395 22.48 -24.67 13.90
C ASP A 395 23.94 -25.00 14.24
N ALA A 396 24.82 -23.99 14.41
CA ALA A 396 26.18 -24.21 14.91
C ALA A 396 26.22 -24.82 16.34
N ALA A 397 25.25 -24.48 17.19
CA ALA A 397 25.10 -25.10 18.52
C ALA A 397 24.61 -26.57 18.43
N ARG A 398 23.76 -26.90 17.47
CA ARG A 398 23.33 -28.28 17.19
C ARG A 398 24.47 -29.12 16.64
N ASP A 399 25.21 -28.62 15.67
CA ASP A 399 26.34 -29.32 15.04
C ASP A 399 27.46 -29.60 16.04
N SER A 400 27.81 -28.62 16.89
CA SER A 400 28.80 -28.81 17.96
C SER A 400 28.32 -29.81 19.01
N THR A 401 27.04 -29.80 19.39
CA THR A 401 26.47 -30.81 20.31
C THR A 401 26.48 -32.21 19.67
N SER A 402 26.18 -32.31 18.38
CA SER A 402 26.22 -33.57 17.62
C SER A 402 27.65 -34.12 17.53
N ALA A 403 28.64 -33.26 17.26
CA ALA A 403 30.06 -33.62 17.22
C ALA A 403 30.58 -34.11 18.59
N VAL A 404 30.19 -33.45 19.69
CA VAL A 404 30.53 -33.91 21.06
C VAL A 404 29.93 -35.29 21.34
N ASN A 405 28.65 -35.51 21.01
CA ASN A 405 28.00 -36.80 21.21
C ASN A 405 28.59 -37.93 20.34
N LEU A 406 29.02 -37.63 19.11
CA LEU A 406 29.75 -38.58 18.25
C LEU A 406 31.12 -38.93 18.85
N THR A 407 31.87 -37.93 19.29
CA THR A 407 33.19 -38.13 19.91
C THR A 407 33.08 -38.95 21.19
N GLN A 408 32.07 -38.69 22.02
CA GLN A 408 31.84 -39.44 23.25
C GLN A 408 31.44 -40.90 22.97
N LYS A 409 30.58 -41.16 21.97
CA LYS A 409 30.28 -42.54 21.53
C LYS A 409 31.51 -43.29 21.00
N GLN A 410 32.43 -42.60 20.32
CA GLN A 410 33.68 -43.21 19.86
C GLN A 410 34.59 -43.56 21.05
N LEU A 411 34.72 -42.67 22.04
CA LEU A 411 35.47 -42.95 23.28
C LEU A 411 34.85 -44.08 24.12
N GLU A 412 33.52 -44.20 24.14
CA GLU A 412 32.82 -45.31 24.81
C GLU A 412 33.03 -46.65 24.06
N GLN A 413 33.11 -46.64 22.72
CA GLN A 413 33.40 -47.84 21.92
C GLN A 413 34.87 -48.27 21.95
N GLU A 414 35.81 -47.34 22.13
CA GLU A 414 37.23 -47.66 22.35
C GLU A 414 37.51 -48.13 23.80
N GLY A 415 36.58 -47.91 24.73
CA GLY A 415 36.71 -48.27 26.15
C GLY A 415 36.53 -49.75 26.49
N GLU A 416 35.95 -50.57 25.61
CA GLU A 416 35.71 -52.01 25.87
C GLU A 416 36.90 -52.92 25.47
N GLY A 417 38.05 -52.33 25.09
CA GLY A 417 39.20 -53.00 24.50
C GLY A 417 40.45 -53.17 25.38
N GLY A 418 40.35 -53.82 26.55
CA GLY A 418 41.52 -54.35 27.27
C GLY A 418 42.12 -53.46 28.37
N GLY A 419 42.58 -54.09 29.46
CA GLY A 419 42.92 -53.41 30.72
C GLY A 419 44.29 -52.73 30.77
N GLY A 420 44.37 -51.61 31.50
CA GLY A 420 45.59 -50.83 31.69
C GLY A 420 45.44 -49.60 32.59
N MET A 421 44.85 -49.73 33.78
CA MET A 421 44.77 -48.60 34.73
C MET A 421 46.13 -48.30 35.40
N SER A 422 46.81 -47.23 34.97
CA SER A 422 47.73 -46.48 35.86
C SER A 422 47.96 -45.00 35.51
N ASP A 423 48.11 -44.62 34.23
CA ASP A 423 48.75 -43.32 33.91
C ASP A 423 47.89 -42.23 33.24
N LEU A 424 46.76 -42.54 32.60
CA LEU A 424 45.91 -41.49 31.97
C LEU A 424 45.17 -40.60 32.99
N ALA A 425 44.85 -41.12 34.17
CA ALA A 425 44.11 -40.40 35.21
C ALA A 425 44.89 -39.23 35.84
N ARG A 426 46.19 -39.09 35.51
CA ARG A 426 47.05 -38.01 36.01
C ARG A 426 47.07 -36.77 35.10
N PHE A 427 46.79 -36.94 33.80
CA PHE A 427 46.81 -35.83 32.83
C PHE A 427 45.51 -35.00 32.86
N ALA A 428 44.37 -35.64 33.12
CA ALA A 428 43.06 -34.99 33.15
C ALA A 428 42.82 -34.06 34.37
N ARG A 429 43.76 -33.96 35.33
CA ARG A 429 43.59 -33.20 36.57
C ARG A 429 44.29 -31.83 36.58
N ASP A 430 45.14 -31.54 35.60
CA ASP A 430 45.89 -30.26 35.51
C ASP A 430 45.25 -29.20 34.58
N MET A 431 44.21 -29.54 33.81
CA MET A 431 43.55 -28.57 32.90
C MET A 431 42.41 -27.76 33.52
N SER A 432 42.05 -27.96 34.80
CA SER A 432 41.00 -27.19 35.47
C SER A 432 41.45 -25.81 36.01
N SER A 433 42.66 -25.34 35.70
CA SER A 433 43.20 -24.09 36.27
C SER A 433 44.07 -23.25 35.33
N SER A 434 43.57 -22.86 34.16
CA SER A 434 44.03 -21.62 33.49
C SER A 434 42.99 -21.01 32.54
N ARG A 435 42.38 -19.89 32.94
CA ARG A 435 41.78 -18.94 31.98
C ARG A 435 42.89 -18.09 31.38
N GLN A 436 43.17 -18.22 30.08
CA GLN A 436 43.82 -17.17 29.28
C GLN A 436 43.57 -17.41 27.78
N SER A 437 43.38 -16.32 27.03
CA SER A 437 43.00 -16.33 25.62
C SER A 437 44.20 -16.63 24.71
N PRO A 438 44.03 -17.36 23.59
CA PRO A 438 45.09 -17.54 22.59
C PRO A 438 45.28 -16.29 21.72
N PRO A 439 46.51 -16.01 21.22
CA PRO A 439 46.81 -14.87 20.35
C PRO A 439 46.54 -15.16 18.86
N SER A 440 46.38 -14.10 18.07
CA SER A 440 46.16 -14.17 16.62
C SER A 440 47.40 -14.67 15.84
N PRO A 441 47.24 -15.48 14.77
CA PRO A 441 48.34 -15.85 13.88
C PRO A 441 48.68 -14.75 12.85
N PRO A 442 49.91 -14.74 12.28
CA PRO A 442 50.41 -13.64 11.46
C PRO A 442 50.09 -13.77 9.96
N SER A 443 50.08 -12.62 9.28
CA SER A 443 49.92 -12.50 7.82
C SER A 443 51.17 -12.95 7.04
N PRO A 444 51.03 -13.66 5.90
CA PRO A 444 52.12 -13.82 4.93
C PRO A 444 52.11 -12.68 3.89
N SER A 445 53.29 -12.14 3.59
CA SER A 445 53.52 -11.12 2.56
C SER A 445 53.73 -11.69 1.16
N ASN A 446 53.40 -10.90 0.14
CA ASN A 446 53.77 -11.06 -1.28
C ASN A 446 55.13 -11.74 -1.53
N HIS A 447 55.17 -12.66 -2.51
CA HIS A 447 56.20 -12.71 -3.56
C HIS A 447 55.60 -13.30 -4.85
N GLY A 448 55.96 -12.73 -6.00
CA GLY A 448 55.38 -13.07 -7.30
C GLY A 448 56.17 -14.13 -8.09
N GLY A 449 55.55 -14.69 -9.13
CA GLY A 449 56.20 -15.62 -10.05
C GLY A 449 55.32 -15.94 -11.25
N ALA A 450 55.63 -15.34 -12.41
CA ALA A 450 54.90 -15.61 -13.64
C ALA A 450 55.47 -16.85 -14.37
N SER A 451 54.61 -17.70 -14.91
CA SER A 451 55.00 -18.50 -16.09
C SER A 451 53.82 -18.99 -16.93
N LYS A 452 53.97 -18.83 -18.25
CA LYS A 452 53.03 -19.32 -19.27
C LYS A 452 53.27 -20.82 -19.50
N ARG A 453 52.21 -21.59 -19.81
CA ARG A 453 52.31 -22.65 -20.84
C ARG A 453 50.96 -23.04 -21.44
N LYS A 454 50.92 -23.10 -22.78
CA LYS A 454 49.81 -23.62 -23.59
C LYS A 454 49.88 -25.15 -23.67
N ARG A 455 48.71 -25.81 -23.70
CA ARG A 455 48.28 -26.95 -24.55
C ARG A 455 46.85 -27.30 -24.05
N GLY A 456 45.84 -27.53 -24.87
CA GLY A 456 45.81 -27.90 -26.28
C GLY A 456 45.45 -29.38 -26.39
N GLY A 457 44.15 -29.68 -26.52
CA GLY A 457 43.63 -31.04 -26.52
C GLY A 457 42.13 -31.08 -26.80
N SER A 458 41.78 -31.17 -28.08
CA SER A 458 40.42 -31.46 -28.57
C SER A 458 40.25 -32.95 -28.82
N GLY A 459 39.17 -33.55 -28.35
CA GLY A 459 38.77 -34.92 -28.67
C GLY A 459 37.40 -35.19 -28.05
N GLY A 460 36.40 -35.54 -28.87
CA GLY A 460 35.02 -35.75 -28.42
C GLY A 460 34.57 -37.20 -28.57
N SER A 461 33.25 -37.37 -28.72
CA SER A 461 32.49 -38.59 -29.05
C SER A 461 31.70 -39.24 -27.90
N ALA A 462 30.48 -39.69 -28.27
CA ALA A 462 29.48 -40.47 -27.53
C ALA A 462 28.77 -39.82 -26.33
N GLY A 463 27.44 -39.94 -26.15
CA GLY A 463 26.42 -40.45 -27.10
C GLY A 463 25.16 -41.04 -26.45
N GLN A 464 24.02 -40.35 -26.61
CA GLN A 464 22.66 -40.92 -26.58
C GLN A 464 22.11 -41.46 -25.21
N PRO A 465 20.79 -41.75 -25.05
CA PRO A 465 19.88 -40.73 -24.50
C PRO A 465 18.99 -41.25 -23.35
N TYR A 466 18.17 -40.37 -22.75
CA TYR A 466 17.00 -40.78 -21.97
C TYR A 466 15.71 -40.59 -22.80
N ARG A 467 14.78 -41.53 -22.66
CA ARG A 467 13.54 -41.62 -23.43
C ARG A 467 12.37 -41.86 -22.47
N ASP A 468 11.20 -41.34 -22.83
CA ASP A 468 9.95 -41.49 -22.06
C ASP A 468 9.55 -42.95 -21.82
N MET A 469 8.82 -43.17 -20.72
CA MET A 469 7.87 -44.26 -20.56
C MET A 469 6.64 -43.76 -19.81
N ALA A 470 5.47 -43.98 -20.40
CA ALA A 470 4.15 -43.76 -19.79
C ALA A 470 3.32 -45.05 -19.91
N SER A 471 2.14 -45.09 -19.25
CA SER A 471 1.09 -46.15 -19.27
C SER A 471 1.41 -47.43 -18.45
N LEU A 472 0.45 -48.20 -17.86
CA LEU A 472 -1.04 -48.19 -17.81
C LEU A 472 -1.54 -48.49 -16.37
N VAL A 473 -2.54 -47.77 -15.80
CA VAL A 473 -4.01 -48.05 -15.71
C VAL A 473 -4.47 -49.21 -14.81
N HIS A 474 -5.30 -48.92 -13.78
CA HIS A 474 -6.68 -49.45 -13.52
C HIS A 474 -7.33 -48.74 -12.28
N GLY A 475 -8.65 -48.44 -12.34
CA GLY A 475 -9.41 -47.62 -11.35
C GLY A 475 -10.21 -48.44 -10.30
N PRO A 476 -11.44 -48.04 -9.84
CA PRO A 476 -12.32 -46.97 -10.36
C PRO A 476 -13.13 -46.11 -9.34
N ASN A 477 -13.93 -45.16 -9.89
CA ASN A 477 -15.18 -44.55 -9.40
C ASN A 477 -15.22 -43.60 -8.17
N THR A 478 -15.53 -42.33 -8.43
CA THR A 478 -16.91 -41.81 -8.22
C THR A 478 -17.21 -40.57 -9.09
N THR A 479 -18.50 -40.31 -9.36
CA THR A 479 -18.99 -39.42 -10.43
C THR A 479 -19.42 -38.04 -9.94
N LEU A 480 -19.13 -36.99 -10.72
CA LEU A 480 -19.87 -35.72 -10.73
C LEU A 480 -20.24 -35.37 -12.18
N SER A 481 -21.43 -34.80 -12.37
CA SER A 481 -22.06 -34.54 -13.66
C SER A 481 -21.65 -33.21 -14.26
N GLU A 482 -21.27 -33.21 -15.54
CA GLU A 482 -21.00 -32.01 -16.34
C GLU A 482 -22.30 -31.29 -16.73
N PHE A 483 -22.21 -29.97 -16.88
CA PHE A 483 -23.18 -29.16 -17.63
C PHE A 483 -22.43 -28.58 -18.82
N GLU A 484 -22.91 -28.84 -20.03
CA GLU A 484 -22.30 -28.36 -21.28
C GLU A 484 -22.55 -26.85 -21.47
N MET A 485 -21.55 -26.12 -21.95
CA MET A 485 -21.75 -24.85 -22.65
C MET A 485 -21.11 -24.92 -24.04
N GLU A 486 -21.91 -24.63 -25.06
CA GLU A 486 -21.50 -24.69 -26.46
C GLU A 486 -20.49 -23.57 -26.80
N ALA A 487 -19.41 -23.93 -27.50
CA ALA A 487 -18.43 -22.98 -27.98
C ALA A 487 -18.89 -22.30 -29.28
N GLY A 488 -19.22 -21.01 -29.21
CA GLY A 488 -19.52 -20.19 -30.39
C GLY A 488 -18.27 -19.89 -31.24
N THR A 489 -18.37 -20.10 -32.55
CA THR A 489 -17.31 -19.90 -33.53
C THR A 489 -16.96 -18.43 -33.79
N PHE A 490 -15.67 -18.08 -33.75
CA PHE A 490 -15.13 -16.82 -34.30
C PHE A 490 -14.66 -17.00 -35.76
N PRO A 491 -14.90 -16.03 -36.66
CA PRO A 491 -14.39 -16.07 -38.04
C PRO A 491 -12.98 -15.46 -38.18
N ASP A 492 -12.14 -16.12 -38.99
CA ASP A 492 -10.85 -15.62 -39.46
C ASP A 492 -10.96 -14.29 -40.23
N ILE A 493 -10.02 -13.37 -40.00
CA ILE A 493 -9.70 -12.29 -40.94
C ILE A 493 -8.21 -12.33 -41.26
N LYS A 494 -7.88 -12.66 -42.51
CA LYS A 494 -6.52 -12.62 -43.06
C LYS A 494 -6.05 -11.18 -43.24
N GLY A 495 -4.76 -10.96 -43.00
CA GLY A 495 -4.16 -9.62 -43.09
C GLY A 495 -3.99 -9.09 -44.52
N GLN A 496 -3.63 -7.81 -44.60
CA GLN A 496 -3.02 -7.18 -45.77
C GLN A 496 -1.73 -6.49 -45.36
N GLU A 497 -0.69 -6.70 -46.16
CA GLU A 497 0.59 -5.98 -46.06
C GLU A 497 0.43 -4.54 -46.57
N ALA A 498 1.25 -3.63 -46.03
CA ALA A 498 1.56 -2.37 -46.68
C ALA A 498 3.08 -2.17 -46.63
N ASP A 499 3.69 -2.18 -47.81
CA ASP A 499 5.14 -2.13 -48.04
C ASP A 499 5.60 -0.71 -48.44
N ASN A 500 6.91 -0.45 -48.30
CA ASN A 500 7.65 0.75 -48.65
C ASN A 500 7.39 2.01 -47.77
N GLY A 501 8.39 2.82 -47.42
CA GLY A 501 9.79 2.85 -47.84
C GLY A 501 10.13 4.18 -48.51
N GLY A 502 10.94 5.02 -47.87
CA GLY A 502 11.35 6.31 -48.44
C GLY A 502 12.04 7.25 -47.44
N ALA A 503 13.36 7.37 -47.53
CA ALA A 503 14.12 8.43 -46.87
C ALA A 503 14.17 9.69 -47.74
N PHE A 504 14.40 10.88 -47.15
CA PHE A 504 15.56 11.75 -47.48
C PHE A 504 15.64 13.01 -46.58
N LEU A 505 16.81 13.67 -46.60
CA LEU A 505 17.22 14.80 -45.76
C LEU A 505 17.12 16.17 -46.47
N SER A 506 17.28 17.26 -45.68
CA SER A 506 17.63 18.65 -46.06
C SER A 506 16.48 19.53 -46.62
N THR A 507 16.46 20.88 -46.53
CA THR A 507 17.48 21.91 -46.21
C THR A 507 16.92 23.12 -45.39
N ASN A 508 17.81 23.90 -44.77
CA ASN A 508 17.52 25.25 -44.19
C ASN A 508 17.38 26.37 -45.25
N LYS A 509 16.60 27.42 -44.94
CA LYS A 509 16.86 28.89 -45.05
C LYS A 509 15.54 29.69 -45.09
N GLU A 510 15.26 30.59 -44.14
CA GLU A 510 15.65 32.02 -44.01
C GLU A 510 14.79 33.03 -44.81
N GLU A 511 13.94 33.80 -44.10
CA GLU A 511 13.66 35.26 -44.21
C GLU A 511 12.66 35.60 -43.06
N SER A 512 12.96 36.42 -42.02
CA SER A 512 13.04 37.91 -41.95
C SER A 512 11.69 38.61 -42.29
N LEU A 513 11.07 39.55 -41.56
CA LEU A 513 11.28 40.37 -40.33
C LEU A 513 9.89 40.66 -39.67
N GLY A 514 9.70 41.28 -38.49
CA GLY A 514 10.61 41.68 -37.41
C GLY A 514 10.08 42.81 -36.49
N GLN A 515 10.12 42.59 -35.16
CA GLN A 515 10.02 43.54 -34.01
C GLN A 515 8.70 44.24 -33.60
N SER A 516 8.54 44.22 -32.26
CA SER A 516 7.47 44.64 -31.32
C SER A 516 7.47 46.17 -30.98
N PRO A 517 6.94 46.67 -29.84
CA PRO A 517 5.52 46.73 -29.40
C PRO A 517 5.10 48.14 -28.87
N VAL A 518 3.80 48.51 -28.87
CA VAL A 518 3.28 49.67 -28.10
C VAL A 518 1.85 49.47 -27.57
N GLU A 519 1.68 49.58 -26.25
CA GLU A 519 0.44 49.91 -25.52
C GLU A 519 0.53 51.39 -25.05
N PRO A 520 -0.49 52.03 -24.45
CA PRO A 520 -1.95 51.83 -24.52
C PRO A 520 -2.71 53.17 -24.80
N THR A 521 -4.03 53.17 -25.02
CA THR A 521 -4.84 54.41 -24.90
C THR A 521 -6.21 54.24 -24.24
N LYS A 522 -6.51 55.17 -23.32
CA LYS A 522 -7.83 55.38 -22.69
C LYS A 522 -8.71 56.28 -23.57
N ARG A 523 -10.02 56.07 -23.59
CA ARG A 523 -11.02 57.13 -23.90
C ARG A 523 -12.20 57.12 -22.91
N LYS A 524 -12.80 58.29 -22.74
CA LYS A 524 -13.88 58.65 -21.79
C LYS A 524 -15.02 59.38 -22.53
N LYS A 525 -16.18 59.50 -21.85
CA LYS A 525 -17.43 60.22 -22.23
C LYS A 525 -18.30 59.44 -23.24
N GLY A 526 -19.61 59.24 -23.07
CA GLY A 526 -20.55 59.54 -21.96
C GLY A 526 -21.70 60.48 -22.39
N HIS A 527 -22.95 60.18 -21.97
CA HIS A 527 -24.12 61.09 -21.93
C HIS A 527 -25.23 60.54 -20.99
N GLN A 528 -26.33 61.28 -20.82
CA GLN A 528 -27.15 61.37 -19.59
C GLN A 528 -28.66 61.51 -19.92
N LEU A 529 -29.52 61.50 -18.88
CA LEU A 529 -30.98 61.81 -18.85
C LEU A 529 -31.89 60.59 -19.14
N ASP A 530 -33.08 60.40 -18.53
CA ASP A 530 -34.00 61.30 -17.80
C ASP A 530 -34.59 60.71 -16.47
N ALA A 531 -35.22 61.58 -15.67
CA ALA A 531 -36.21 61.26 -14.62
C ALA A 531 -37.65 61.64 -15.11
N ASP A 532 -38.77 61.29 -14.50
CA ASP A 532 -39.44 61.99 -13.35
C ASP A 532 -40.84 61.29 -13.05
N PRO A 533 -41.84 61.80 -12.27
CA PRO A 533 -42.11 61.26 -10.91
C PRO A 533 -43.62 61.02 -10.52
N ASN A 534 -43.91 61.01 -9.20
CA ASN A 534 -45.18 60.96 -8.42
C ASN A 534 -45.56 59.58 -7.83
N ASP A 535 -46.19 59.45 -6.64
CA ASP A 535 -46.90 60.42 -5.77
C ASP A 535 -46.70 60.14 -4.23
N MET A 536 -47.33 60.97 -3.37
CA MET A 536 -47.05 61.27 -1.96
C MET A 536 -47.59 60.32 -0.85
N GLY A 537 -47.13 60.56 0.41
CA GLY A 537 -47.87 60.23 1.66
C GLY A 537 -46.99 59.73 2.83
N SER A 538 -46.19 60.57 3.51
CA SER A 538 -46.55 61.43 4.67
C SER A 538 -46.52 60.75 6.07
N GLY A 539 -45.99 61.48 7.07
CA GLY A 539 -46.17 61.17 8.50
C GLY A 539 -44.94 60.65 9.26
N GLY A 540 -44.17 61.54 9.89
CA GLY A 540 -43.06 61.17 10.77
C GLY A 540 -43.26 61.57 12.23
N ALA A 541 -42.46 61.00 13.13
CA ALA A 541 -42.24 61.55 14.48
C ALA A 541 -40.86 61.14 15.04
N LYS A 542 -39.96 62.10 15.21
CA LYS A 542 -38.80 61.95 16.09
C LYS A 542 -39.25 62.11 17.55
N ARG A 543 -38.67 61.34 18.48
CA ARG A 543 -38.31 61.86 19.81
C ARG A 543 -36.98 61.27 20.26
N ASN A 544 -36.10 62.14 20.76
CA ASN A 544 -34.93 61.77 21.53
C ASN A 544 -35.37 61.35 22.94
N GLY A 545 -34.57 60.48 23.55
CA GLY A 545 -34.63 60.04 24.94
C GLY A 545 -33.42 59.18 25.22
#